data_AF-A0A9E7A873-F1
#
_entry.id   AF-A0A9E7A873-F1
#
_cell.length_a   1.000
_cell.length_b   1.000
_cell.length_c   1.000
_cell.angle_alpha   90.00
_cell.angle_beta   90.00
_cell.angle_gamma   90.00
#
_symmetry.space_group_name_H-M   'P 1'
#
loop_
_entity.id
_entity.type
_entity.pdbx_description
1 polymer ?
#
loop_
_entity_poly.entity_id
_entity_poly.type
_entity_poly.pdbx_seq_one_letter_code
_entity_poly.pdbx_strand_id
1 'polypeptide(L)'
;MSENHPISDMRPIAGMTVAEFSRYTGLVPSDEYDIEGGRVFVLPLNDGAGPKLESGSLPTAPTVCRLLLAARRVAQGENASSWRIEEVRRSGLCRESS
;
A
#
# COMPACT_ATOMS: atom_id res chain seq x y z
N MET A 1 4.10 35.57 17.21
CA MET A 1 4.28 34.13 17.44
C MET A 1 3.34 33.43 16.48
N SER A 2 3.85 32.96 15.34
CA SER A 2 3.04 32.25 14.35
C SER A 2 3.43 30.78 14.43
N GLU A 3 2.54 29.96 14.99
CA GLU A 3 2.70 28.52 15.09
C GLU A 3 2.61 27.90 13.69
N ASN A 4 3.76 27.39 13.25
CA ASN A 4 3.93 26.50 12.11
C ASN A 4 3.10 25.24 12.37
N HIS A 5 1.98 25.07 11.68
CA HIS A 5 1.25 23.80 11.64
C HIS A 5 1.79 22.98 10.47
N PRO A 6 2.62 21.94 10.68
CA PRO A 6 2.91 21.00 9.63
C PRO A 6 1.65 20.17 9.36
N ILE A 7 0.97 20.45 8.25
CA ILE A 7 0.04 19.49 7.66
C ILE A 7 0.88 18.30 7.16
N SER A 8 0.79 17.17 7.86
CA SER A 8 0.81 15.84 7.23
C SER A 8 0.40 14.80 8.26
N ASP A 9 -0.92 14.64 8.43
CA ASP A 9 -1.59 13.47 9.02
C ASP A 9 -1.34 12.17 8.21
N MET A 10 -0.09 11.89 7.84
CA MET A 10 0.25 10.57 7.30
C MET A 10 0.36 9.60 8.46
N ARG A 11 -0.77 8.94 8.81
CA ARG A 11 -0.70 7.82 9.74
C ARG A 11 0.35 6.81 9.21
N PRO A 12 1.28 6.35 10.05
CA PRO A 12 2.25 5.36 9.62
C PRO A 12 1.52 4.08 9.20
N ILE A 13 1.76 3.61 7.98
CA ILE A 13 1.19 2.35 7.47
C ILE A 13 1.75 1.17 8.29
N ALA A 14 3.02 1.24 8.66
CA ALA A 14 3.62 0.31 9.61
C ALA A 14 2.90 0.42 10.98
N GLY A 15 2.51 -0.73 11.54
CA GLY A 15 1.70 -0.83 12.74
C GLY A 15 0.20 -1.00 12.48
N MET A 16 -0.31 -0.65 11.30
CA MET A 16 -1.69 -0.95 10.90
C MET A 16 -1.85 -2.44 10.62
N THR A 17 -3.05 -2.96 10.84
CA THR A 17 -3.46 -4.23 10.27
C THR A 17 -3.73 -4.08 8.76
N VAL A 18 -3.67 -5.17 8.01
CA VAL A 18 -4.02 -5.17 6.58
C VAL A 18 -5.47 -4.70 6.38
N ALA A 19 -6.37 -5.04 7.31
CA ALA A 19 -7.75 -4.54 7.30
C ALA A 19 -7.84 -3.01 7.48
N GLU A 20 -7.10 -2.44 8.43
CA GLU A 20 -7.05 -0.99 8.64
C GLU A 20 -6.43 -0.27 7.43
N PHE A 21 -5.34 -0.80 6.89
CA PHE A 21 -4.73 -0.30 5.67
C PHE A 21 -5.72 -0.31 4.49
N SER A 22 -6.46 -1.41 4.30
CA SER A 22 -7.43 -1.53 3.21
C SER A 22 -8.58 -0.54 3.37
N ARG A 23 -9.05 -0.32 4.60
CA ARG A 23 -10.06 0.70 4.91
C ARG A 23 -9.54 2.13 4.67
N TYR A 24 -8.28 2.37 5.01
CA TYR A 24 -7.65 3.68 4.88
C TYR A 24 -7.36 4.06 3.43
N THR A 25 -6.91 3.10 2.62
CA THR A 25 -6.46 3.34 1.23
C THR A 25 -7.48 2.94 0.16
N GLY A 26 -8.45 2.09 0.50
CA GLY A 26 -9.34 1.45 -0.47
C GLY A 26 -8.66 0.35 -1.30
N LEU A 27 -7.37 0.07 -1.08
CA LEU A 27 -6.63 -0.98 -1.78
C LEU A 27 -6.82 -2.32 -1.08
N VAL A 28 -6.97 -3.38 -1.87
CA VAL A 28 -7.05 -4.76 -1.37
C VAL A 28 -5.90 -5.59 -1.96
N PRO A 29 -5.33 -6.55 -1.20
CA PRO A 29 -4.36 -7.49 -1.73
C PRO A 29 -4.93 -8.28 -2.92
N SER A 30 -4.16 -8.37 -4.00
CA SER A 30 -4.44 -9.26 -5.13
C SER A 30 -3.82 -10.64 -4.96
N ASP A 31 -2.76 -10.74 -4.16
CA ASP A 31 -2.01 -11.98 -3.92
C ASP A 31 -1.33 -11.94 -2.54
N GLU A 32 -0.93 -13.10 -2.05
CA GLU A 32 -0.23 -13.26 -0.78
C GLU A 32 0.79 -14.42 -0.79
N TYR A 33 1.93 -14.22 -0.13
CA TYR A 33 2.97 -15.24 0.02
C TYR A 33 3.38 -15.39 1.48
N ASP A 34 3.38 -16.62 1.99
CA ASP A 34 3.95 -16.91 3.31
C ASP A 34 5.48 -16.77 3.27
N ILE A 35 6.03 -16.14 4.29
CA ILE A 35 7.48 -16.00 4.51
C ILE A 35 7.82 -16.46 5.92
N GLU A 36 9.10 -16.69 6.19
CA GLU A 36 9.53 -17.00 7.55
C GLU A 36 9.11 -15.86 8.51
N GLY A 37 8.33 -16.21 9.53
CA GLY A 37 7.86 -15.25 10.54
C GLY A 37 6.66 -14.37 10.13
N GLY A 38 6.10 -14.52 8.92
CA GLY A 38 5.00 -13.67 8.49
C GLY A 38 4.44 -13.97 7.10
N ARG A 39 3.89 -12.93 6.48
CA ARG A 39 3.28 -12.99 5.15
C ARG A 39 3.50 -11.68 4.41
N VAL A 40 3.68 -11.76 3.10
CA VAL A 40 3.73 -10.60 2.20
C VAL A 40 2.42 -10.51 1.44
N PHE A 41 1.78 -9.35 1.49
CA PHE A 41 0.59 -9.03 0.70
C PHE A 41 0.97 -8.17 -0.50
N VAL A 42 0.51 -8.57 -1.69
CA VAL A 42 0.78 -7.87 -2.95
C VAL A 42 -0.43 -7.03 -3.32
N LEU A 43 -0.25 -5.74 -3.55
CA LEU A 43 -1.31 -4.85 -4.03
C LEU A 43 -0.93 -4.26 -5.39
N PRO A 44 -1.81 -4.35 -6.40
CA PRO A 44 -1.58 -3.70 -7.68
C PRO A 44 -1.77 -2.20 -7.50
N LEU A 45 -0.74 -1.42 -7.79
CA LEU A 45 -0.84 0.04 -7.91
C LEU A 45 -1.09 0.36 -9.38
N ASN A 46 -2.35 0.40 -9.77
CA ASN A 46 -2.71 0.95 -11.07
C ASN A 46 -2.56 2.47 -10.97
N ASP A 47 -1.83 3.10 -11.91
CA ASP A 47 -1.65 4.56 -12.03
C ASP A 47 -2.98 5.37 -12.16
N GLY A 48 -4.14 4.71 -12.13
CA GLY A 48 -5.47 5.31 -12.21
C GLY A 48 -6.21 5.51 -10.88
N ALA A 49 -5.59 5.24 -9.72
CA ALA A 49 -6.17 5.53 -8.40
C ALA A 49 -5.77 6.93 -7.85
N GLY A 50 -5.19 7.78 -8.69
CA GLY A 50 -5.07 9.23 -8.47
C GLY A 50 -6.17 10.00 -9.19
N PRO A 51 -6.41 11.29 -8.88
CA PRO A 51 -7.41 12.09 -9.58
C PRO A 51 -7.19 12.03 -11.08
N LYS A 52 -8.27 11.70 -11.79
CA LYS A 52 -8.35 11.47 -13.23
C LYS A 52 -7.85 12.72 -13.98
N LEU A 53 -6.58 12.73 -14.39
CA LEU A 53 -6.07 13.71 -15.33
C LEU A 53 -6.60 13.33 -16.71
N GLU A 54 -7.56 14.11 -17.19
CA GLU A 54 -7.98 14.06 -18.58
C GLU A 54 -6.79 14.43 -19.46
N SER A 55 -6.38 13.53 -20.35
CA SER A 55 -5.96 13.86 -21.72
C SER A 55 -5.47 12.61 -22.44
N GLY A 56 -5.93 12.46 -23.67
CA GLY A 56 -5.53 11.37 -24.54
C GLY A 56 -4.03 11.36 -24.88
N SER A 57 -3.56 10.15 -25.18
CA SER A 57 -2.43 9.79 -26.07
C SER A 57 -1.42 8.84 -25.43
N LEU A 58 -1.23 7.74 -26.16
CA LEU A 58 -0.25 6.66 -26.11
C LEU A 58 -0.58 5.47 -25.18
N PRO A 59 -0.42 4.22 -25.68
CA PRO A 59 -0.52 3.03 -24.85
C PRO A 59 0.68 3.00 -23.91
N THR A 60 0.54 3.62 -22.75
CA THR A 60 1.50 3.48 -21.65
C THR A 60 1.54 1.99 -21.33
N ALA A 61 2.70 1.35 -21.52
CA ALA A 61 2.92 -0.03 -21.07
C ALA A 61 2.36 -0.17 -19.65
N PRO A 62 1.63 -1.24 -19.32
CA PRO A 62 0.96 -1.34 -18.02
C PRO A 62 2.02 -1.16 -16.94
N THR A 63 1.93 -0.05 -16.21
CA THR A 63 2.84 0.24 -15.12
C THR A 63 2.64 -0.85 -14.08
N VAL A 64 3.54 -1.83 -14.03
CA VAL A 64 3.44 -2.98 -13.12
C VAL A 64 3.95 -2.60 -11.73
N CYS A 65 3.57 -1.42 -11.23
CA CYS A 65 3.94 -1.00 -9.89
C CYS A 65 3.08 -1.78 -8.89
N ARG A 66 3.74 -2.39 -7.91
CA ARG A 66 3.10 -3.17 -6.86
C ARG A 66 3.54 -2.64 -5.51
N LEU A 67 2.61 -2.60 -4.57
CA LEU A 67 2.92 -2.43 -3.16
C LEU A 67 3.06 -3.80 -2.52
N LEU A 68 4.13 -4.01 -1.78
CA LEU A 68 4.38 -5.21 -0.99
C LEU A 68 4.29 -4.82 0.48
N LEU A 69 3.37 -5.43 1.22
CA LEU A 69 3.22 -5.25 2.65
C LEU A 69 3.75 -6.50 3.35
N ALA A 70 4.91 -6.40 4.00
CA ALA A 70 5.37 -7.47 4.88
C ALA A 70 4.65 -7.30 6.22
N ALA A 71 3.99 -8.36 6.66
CA ALA A 71 3.17 -8.34 7.87
C ALA A 71 3.41 -9.56 8.75
N ARG A 72 3.31 -9.34 10.05
CA ARG A 72 3.38 -10.38 11.08
C ARG A 72 1.99 -10.69 11.62
N ARG A 73 1.77 -11.95 11.98
CA ARG A 73 0.55 -12.36 12.66
C ARG A 73 0.50 -11.78 14.08
N VAL A 74 -0.62 -11.13 14.41
CA VAL A 74 -0.87 -10.53 15.75
C VAL A 74 -2.12 -11.08 16.43
N ALA A 75 -2.91 -11.90 15.73
CA ALA A 75 -4.08 -12.58 16.30
C ALA A 75 -4.21 -14.01 15.75
N GLN A 76 -4.96 -14.86 16.44
CA GLN A 76 -5.18 -16.28 16.10
C GLN A 76 -6.10 -16.50 14.88
N GLY A 77 -6.55 -15.44 14.19
CA GLY A 77 -7.36 -15.53 12.98
C GLY A 77 -6.51 -15.49 11.70
N GLU A 78 -7.09 -15.89 10.57
CA GLU A 78 -6.43 -15.83 9.25
C GLU A 78 -6.85 -14.63 8.40
N ASN A 79 -7.78 -13.82 8.90
CA ASN A 79 -8.31 -12.66 8.19
C ASN A 79 -7.33 -11.47 8.18
N ALA A 80 -7.62 -10.46 7.35
CA ALA A 80 -6.80 -9.25 7.20
C ALA A 80 -6.59 -8.45 8.51
N SER A 81 -7.45 -8.62 9.52
CA SER A 81 -7.27 -7.99 10.84
C SER A 81 -6.23 -8.69 11.71
N SER A 82 -5.82 -9.90 11.35
CA SER A 82 -4.87 -10.71 12.11
C SER A 82 -3.41 -10.48 11.71
N TRP A 83 -3.18 -9.67 10.67
CA TRP A 83 -1.86 -9.38 10.10
C TRP A 83 -1.53 -7.91 10.26
N ARG A 84 -0.45 -7.60 10.99
CA ARG A 84 0.05 -6.24 11.22
C ARG A 84 1.24 -5.97 10.31
N ILE A 85 1.16 -4.88 9.57
CA ILE A 85 2.19 -4.45 8.62
C ILE A 85 3.41 -3.99 9.40
N GLU A 86 4.56 -4.58 9.10
CA GLU A 86 5.86 -4.19 9.65
C GLU A 86 6.65 -3.35 8.63
N GLU A 87 6.49 -3.64 7.35
CA GLU A 87 7.23 -2.97 6.29
C GLU A 87 6.37 -2.78 5.03
N VAL A 88 6.64 -1.69 4.31
CA VAL A 88 6.01 -1.36 3.04
C VAL A 88 7.11 -1.17 2.00
N ARG A 89 7.04 -1.91 0.91
CA ARG A 89 7.97 -1.76 -0.23
C ARG A 89 7.19 -1.55 -1.52
N ARG A 90 7.78 -0.78 -2.44
CA ARG A 90 7.32 -0.71 -3.82
C ARG A 90 8.18 -1.63 -4.67
N SER A 91 7.56 -2.32 -5.61
CA SER A 91 8.24 -3.23 -6.53
C SER A 91 7.70 -3.07 -7.95
N GLY A 92 8.56 -3.28 -8.94
CA GLY A 92 8.26 -3.09 -10.35
C GLY A 92 8.63 -1.69 -10.85
N LEU A 93 8.15 -1.38 -12.05
CA LEU A 93 8.40 -0.10 -12.72
C LEU A 93 7.51 0.99 -12.13
N CYS A 94 7.81 1.41 -10.90
CA CYS A 94 7.15 2.56 -10.29
C CYS A 94 7.80 3.83 -10.83
N ARG A 95 7.02 4.78 -11.35
CA ARG A 95 7.57 6.10 -11.69
C ARG A 95 7.95 6.80 -10.39
N GLU A 96 9.21 7.18 -10.26
CA GLU A 96 9.60 8.21 -9.29
C GLU A 96 9.03 9.53 -9.80
N SER A 97 8.06 10.10 -9.08
CA SER A 97 7.67 11.49 -9.29
C SER A 97 8.82 12.36 -8.78
N SER A 98 9.65 12.82 -9.71
CA SER A 98 10.66 13.86 -9.47
C SER A 98 10.03 15.24 -9.33
#